data_AF-A0AAW7WEN1-F1
#
_entry.id   AF-A0AAW7WEN1-F1
#
_cell.length_a   1.000
_cell.length_b   1.000
_cell.length_c   1.000
_cell.angle_alpha   90.00
_cell.angle_beta   90.00
_cell.angle_gamma   90.00
#
_symmetry.space_group_name_H-M   'P 1'
#
loop_
_entity.id
_entity.type
_entity.pdbx_description
1 polymer ?
#
loop_
_entity_poly.entity_id
_entity_poly.type
_entity_poly.pdbx_seq_one_letter_code
_entity_poly.pdbx_strand_id
1 'polypeptide(L)'
;MTVNREQARDALATLLEVFAGPNYSGALRDGDLTTRLDRCTGWVKAEASEAASLIESCVPHGKPMLAQAQQRLAVLKSLKTLQEVAVNHFGPLDDPS
;
A
#
# COMPACT_ATOMS: atom_id res chain seq x y z
N MET A 1 -23.24 -12.11 -10.61
CA MET A 1 -23.08 -10.82 -9.90
C MET A 1 -22.10 -9.99 -10.70
N THR A 2 -22.48 -8.77 -11.12
CA THR A 2 -21.55 -7.81 -11.71
C THR A 2 -20.99 -6.94 -10.60
N VAL A 3 -19.66 -6.91 -10.47
CA VAL A 3 -18.97 -5.99 -9.54
C VAL A 3 -19.13 -4.57 -10.07
N ASN A 4 -19.45 -3.60 -9.21
CA ASN A 4 -19.55 -2.19 -9.58
C ASN A 4 -18.33 -1.38 -9.07
N ARG A 5 -18.29 -0.10 -9.45
CA ARG A 5 -17.21 0.83 -9.09
C ARG A 5 -16.99 0.97 -7.58
N GLU A 6 -18.07 1.14 -6.83
CA GLU A 6 -18.04 1.32 -5.37
C GLU A 6 -17.51 0.06 -4.68
N GLN A 7 -17.98 -1.12 -5.10
CA GLN A 7 -17.49 -2.40 -4.60
C GLN A 7 -16.01 -2.61 -4.88
N ALA A 8 -15.52 -2.23 -6.07
CA ALA A 8 -14.10 -2.32 -6.41
C ALA A 8 -13.25 -1.37 -5.55
N ARG A 9 -13.70 -0.12 -5.37
CA ARG A 9 -13.05 0.87 -4.49
C ARG A 9 -12.99 0.38 -3.05
N ASP A 10 -14.12 -0.07 -2.49
CA ASP A 10 -14.23 -0.50 -1.09
C ASP A 10 -13.39 -1.75 -0.81
N ALA A 11 -13.34 -2.68 -1.76
CA ALA A 11 -12.47 -3.84 -1.67
C ALA A 11 -10.99 -3.45 -1.65
N LEU A 12 -10.56 -2.53 -2.53
CA LEU A 12 -9.18 -2.03 -2.54
C LEU A 12 -8.83 -1.26 -1.26
N ALA A 13 -9.74 -0.42 -0.77
CA ALA A 13 -9.58 0.30 0.50
C ALA A 13 -9.42 -0.66 1.68
N THR A 14 -10.26 -1.70 1.74
CA THR A 14 -10.18 -2.75 2.76
C THR A 14 -8.84 -3.48 2.71
N LEU A 15 -8.37 -3.87 1.51
CA LEU A 15 -7.07 -4.55 1.36
C LEU A 15 -5.92 -3.65 1.78
N LEU A 16 -5.99 -2.35 1.48
CA LEU A 16 -4.99 -1.39 1.91
C LEU A 16 -4.96 -1.22 3.43
N GLU A 17 -6.13 -1.19 4.08
CA GLU A 17 -6.24 -1.12 5.54
C GLU A 17 -5.68 -2.37 6.23
N VAL A 18 -5.96 -3.55 5.69
CA VAL A 18 -5.38 -4.82 6.18
C VAL A 18 -3.86 -4.81 6.02
N PHE A 19 -3.35 -4.34 4.88
CA PHE A 19 -1.91 -4.23 4.63
C PHE A 19 -1.22 -3.27 5.60
N ALA A 20 -1.84 -2.12 5.83
CA ALA A 20 -1.35 -1.09 6.71
C ALA A 20 -1.35 -1.54 8.18
N GLY A 21 -2.34 -2.34 8.55
CA GLY A 21 -2.52 -2.77 9.92
C GLY A 21 -2.78 -1.60 10.89
N PRO A 22 -2.74 -1.85 12.21
CA PRO A 22 -3.15 -0.86 13.20
C PRO A 22 -2.24 0.37 13.23
N ASN A 23 -0.95 0.21 12.93
CA ASN A 23 0.08 1.27 13.05
C ASN A 23 -0.11 2.43 12.07
N TYR A 24 -0.76 2.16 10.93
CA TYR A 24 -0.89 3.11 9.83
C TYR A 24 -2.34 3.44 9.48
N SER A 25 -3.31 2.77 10.15
CA SER A 25 -4.74 2.91 9.89
C SER A 25 -5.25 4.36 10.01
N GLY A 26 -4.79 5.11 11.01
CA GLY A 26 -5.15 6.52 11.19
C GLY A 26 -4.60 7.44 10.09
N ALA A 27 -3.35 7.23 9.69
CA ALA A 27 -2.66 8.05 8.69
C ALA A 27 -3.09 7.73 7.25
N LEU A 28 -3.93 6.72 7.04
CA LEU A 28 -4.50 6.34 5.75
C LEU A 28 -5.95 6.79 5.57
N ARG A 29 -6.54 7.52 6.52
CA ARG A 29 -7.93 7.98 6.38
C ARG A 29 -8.07 9.22 5.48
N ASP A 30 -6.97 9.94 5.28
CA ASP A 30 -6.97 11.20 4.54
C ASP A 30 -6.56 11.02 3.07
N GLY A 31 -7.43 11.50 2.18
CA GLY A 31 -7.24 11.52 0.74
C GLY A 31 -7.85 10.32 0.01
N ASP A 32 -7.91 10.42 -1.32
CA ASP A 32 -8.39 9.34 -2.17
C ASP A 32 -7.50 8.07 -2.08
N LEU A 33 -8.00 6.97 -2.63
CA LEU A 33 -7.32 5.67 -2.62
C LEU A 33 -5.91 5.71 -3.23
N THR A 34 -5.69 6.52 -4.27
CA THR A 34 -4.40 6.66 -4.94
C THR A 34 -3.39 7.31 -4.01
N THR A 35 -3.78 8.40 -3.38
CA THR A 35 -2.99 9.14 -2.40
C THR A 35 -2.63 8.26 -1.21
N ARG A 36 -3.58 7.46 -0.73
CA ARG A 36 -3.37 6.48 0.35
C ARG A 36 -2.35 5.41 -0.05
N LEU A 37 -2.46 4.83 -1.25
CA LEU A 37 -1.52 3.82 -1.78
C LEU A 37 -0.10 4.37 -1.94
N ASP A 38 0.05 5.58 -2.49
CA ASP A 38 1.35 6.20 -2.69
C ASP A 38 1.99 6.56 -1.34
N ARG A 39 1.21 7.00 -0.36
CA ARG A 39 1.68 7.23 1.02
C ARG A 39 2.20 5.95 1.68
N CYS A 40 1.42 4.86 1.61
CA CYS A 40 1.86 3.54 2.06
C CYS A 40 3.17 3.10 1.41
N THR A 41 3.28 3.32 0.09
CA THR A 41 4.49 3.00 -0.66
C THR A 41 5.68 3.81 -0.17
N GLY A 42 5.48 5.09 0.13
CA GLY A 42 6.50 5.96 0.73
C GLY A 42 7.03 5.42 2.07
N TRP A 43 6.14 5.02 2.98
CA TRP A 43 6.55 4.48 4.28
C TRP A 43 7.35 3.20 4.16
N VAL A 44 6.91 2.25 3.35
CA VAL A 44 7.64 0.97 3.20
C VAL A 44 8.98 1.18 2.50
N LYS A 45 9.10 2.17 1.60
CA LYS A 45 10.40 2.58 1.05
C LYS A 45 11.32 3.17 2.12
N ALA A 46 10.79 3.93 3.06
CA ALA A 46 11.56 4.43 4.19
C ALA A 46 12.02 3.30 5.11
N GLU A 47 11.15 2.33 5.43
CA GLU A 47 11.51 1.12 6.18
C GLU A 47 12.62 0.31 5.47
N ALA A 48 12.53 0.16 4.14
CA ALA A 48 13.58 -0.51 3.36
C ALA A 48 14.91 0.24 3.42
N SER A 49 14.88 1.57 3.44
CA SER A 49 16.07 2.42 3.53
C SER A 49 16.71 2.30 4.91
N GLU A 50 15.91 2.32 5.98
CA GLU A 50 16.38 2.07 7.34
C GLU A 50 17.03 0.68 7.47
N ALA A 51 16.37 -0.34 6.91
CA ALA A 51 16.91 -1.70 6.90
C ALA A 51 18.27 -1.78 6.18
N ALA A 52 18.45 -1.04 5.08
CA ALA A 52 19.73 -0.95 4.40
C ALA A 52 20.82 -0.32 5.29
N SER A 53 20.52 0.77 5.99
CA SER A 53 21.45 1.39 6.94
C SER A 53 21.81 0.46 8.11
N LEU A 54 20.86 -0.36 8.58
CA LEU A 54 21.13 -1.39 9.59
C LEU A 54 22.09 -2.48 9.07
N ILE A 55 21.96 -2.88 7.80
CA ILE A 55 22.90 -3.82 7.17
C ILE A 55 24.30 -3.21 7.08
N GLU A 56 24.42 -1.95 6.67
CA GLU A 56 25.70 -1.22 6.64
C GLU A 56 26.34 -1.13 8.03
N SER A 57 25.51 -1.01 9.06
CA SER A 57 25.93 -1.01 10.47
C SER A 57 26.15 -2.42 11.06
N CYS A 58 26.14 -3.47 10.23
CA CYS A 58 26.30 -4.88 10.63
C CYS A 58 25.26 -5.36 11.67
N VAL A 59 24.07 -4.77 11.70
CA VAL A 59 23.00 -5.15 12.63
C VAL A 59 22.34 -6.45 12.15
N PRO A 60 22.27 -7.51 12.98
CA PRO A 60 21.83 -8.84 12.54
C PRO A 60 20.42 -8.89 11.92
N HIS A 61 19.53 -8.00 12.35
CA HIS A 61 18.15 -7.96 11.87
C HIS A 61 17.92 -7.04 10.65
N GLY A 62 18.96 -6.38 10.12
CA GLY A 62 18.80 -5.53 8.93
C GLY A 62 18.39 -6.32 7.67
N LYS A 63 19.01 -7.48 7.42
CA LYS A 63 18.66 -8.36 6.29
C LYS A 63 17.20 -8.85 6.32
N PRO A 64 16.69 -9.44 7.42
CA PRO A 64 15.30 -9.87 7.46
C PRO A 64 14.32 -8.69 7.36
N MET A 65 14.65 -7.53 7.95
CA MET A 65 13.83 -6.32 7.82
C MET A 65 13.76 -5.82 6.36
N LEU A 66 14.87 -5.85 5.63
CA LEU A 66 14.89 -5.46 4.21
C LEU A 66 14.06 -6.43 3.37
N ALA A 67 14.20 -7.74 3.58
CA ALA A 67 13.40 -8.75 2.88
C ALA A 67 11.90 -8.56 3.15
N GLN A 68 11.52 -8.26 4.40
CA GLN A 68 10.13 -7.97 4.76
C GLN A 68 9.62 -6.70 4.06
N ALA A 69 10.39 -5.62 4.06
CA ALA A 69 10.02 -4.38 3.38
C ALA A 69 9.87 -4.58 1.85
N GLN A 70 10.76 -5.34 1.22
CA GLN A 70 10.68 -5.70 -0.20
C GLN A 70 9.41 -6.51 -0.51
N GLN A 71 9.07 -7.49 0.32
CA GLN A 71 7.84 -8.26 0.17
C GLN A 71 6.60 -7.36 0.30
N ARG A 72 6.61 -6.43 1.27
CA ARG A 72 5.53 -5.46 1.45
C ARG A 72 5.39 -4.52 0.25
N LEU A 73 6.49 -4.06 -0.35
CA LEU A 73 6.46 -3.29 -1.60
C LEU A 73 5.87 -4.07 -2.77
N ALA A 74 6.14 -5.37 -2.87
CA ALA A 74 5.55 -6.22 -3.91
C ALA A 74 4.02 -6.30 -3.78
N VAL A 75 3.50 -6.42 -2.55
CA VAL A 75 2.06 -6.40 -2.29
C VAL A 75 1.44 -5.05 -2.69
N LEU A 76 2.06 -3.93 -2.31
CA LEU A 76 1.57 -2.60 -2.70
C LEU A 76 1.58 -2.39 -4.21
N LYS A 77 2.59 -2.91 -4.91
CA LYS A 77 2.63 -2.89 -6.38
C LYS A 77 1.44 -3.64 -6.97
N SER A 78 1.11 -4.83 -6.45
CA SER A 78 -0.07 -5.58 -6.88
C SER A 78 -1.37 -4.83 -6.60
N LEU A 79 -1.49 -4.17 -5.45
CA LEU A 79 -2.67 -3.34 -5.15
C LEU A 79 -2.81 -2.15 -6.11
N LYS A 80 -1.70 -1.50 -6.47
CA LYS A 80 -1.68 -0.43 -7.48
C LYS A 80 -2.09 -0.94 -8.86
N THR A 81 -1.61 -2.12 -9.27
CA THR A 81 -2.08 -2.75 -10.52
C THR A 81 -3.57 -3.06 -10.48
N LEU A 82 -4.11 -3.55 -9.37
CA LEU A 82 -5.55 -3.78 -9.24
C LEU A 82 -6.35 -2.48 -9.29
N GLN A 83 -5.83 -1.40 -8.70
CA GLN A 83 -6.42 -0.07 -8.81
C GLN A 83 -6.46 0.40 -10.27
N GLU A 84 -5.36 0.27 -11.02
CA GLU A 84 -5.30 0.63 -12.44
C GLU A 84 -6.30 -0.18 -13.28
N VAL A 85 -6.42 -1.49 -13.03
CA VAL A 85 -7.42 -2.35 -13.67
C VAL A 85 -8.84 -1.85 -13.39
N ALA A 86 -9.13 -1.52 -12.12
CA ALA A 86 -10.44 -1.03 -11.73
C ALA A 86 -10.74 0.36 -12.34
N VAL A 87 -9.77 1.27 -12.36
CA VAL A 87 -9.91 2.59 -13.02
C VAL A 87 -10.18 2.45 -14.52
N ASN A 88 -9.46 1.55 -15.18
CA ASN A 88 -9.66 1.28 -16.61
C ASN A 88 -11.04 0.69 -16.92
N HIS A 89 -11.61 -0.09 -16.01
CA HIS A 89 -12.89 -0.76 -16.22
C HIS A 89 -14.09 0.09 -15.79
N PHE A 90 -13.97 0.83 -14.69
CA PHE A 90 -15.07 1.56 -14.05
C PHE A 90 -14.96 3.09 -14.13
N GLY A 91 -13.83 3.63 -14.59
CA GLY A 91 -13.49 5.05 -14.47
C GLY A 91 -12.84 5.41 -13.13
N PRO A 92 -12.57 6.70 -12.87
CA PRO A 92 -11.93 7.16 -11.63
C PRO A 92 -12.66 6.65 -10.37
N LEU A 93 -11.86 6.19 -9.40
CA LEU A 93 -12.33 5.59 -8.13
C LEU A 93 -12.39 6.63 -6.99
N ASP A 94 -12.55 7.90 -7.33
CA ASP A 94 -12.58 9.00 -6.37
C ASP A 94 -13.77 8.88 -5.43
N ASP A 95 -13.61 9.38 -4.20
CA ASP A 95 -14.72 9.43 -3.25
C ASP A 95 -15.85 10.34 -3.77
N PRO A 96 -17.13 9.94 -3.60
CA PRO A 96 -18.23 10.81 -3.94
C PRO A 96 -18.13 12.10 -3.12
N SER A 97 -18.17 13.23 -3.81
CA SER A 97 -18.25 14.57 -3.21
C SER A 97 -19.54 14.78 -2.43
#